data_AF-A0A9X7NJ82-F1
#
_entry.id   AF-A0A9X7NJ82-F1
#
_cell.length_a   1.000
_cell.length_b   1.000
_cell.length_c   1.000
_cell.angle_alpha   90.00
_cell.angle_beta   90.00
_cell.angle_gamma   90.00
#
_symmetry.space_group_name_H-M   'P 1'
#
loop_
_entity.id
_entity.type
_entity.pdbx_description
1 polymer ?
#
loop_
_entity_poly.entity_id
_entity_poly.type
_entity_poly.pdbx_seq_one_letter_code
_entity_poly.pdbx_strand_id
1 'polypeptide(L)'
;MTSQTKAKDKDQFVVRLPNGMRDQIAEAAKLSNRSMNAEIVARLEETFLSSVSARYKWALAQINDAGDAKISVSKVAEAVSEETAEQLERVFGGSAYPPFELSDRVAKYLNVRTDWLKHGEGHPFEVHALGSYGAELAETLAKLSPKKIAFIRSTAREGNVAIVTMHDGFDCKIFKTTLNLSEVVGGSGEYDQASFSNTCRKLSLDHKQIDFAGYLLEPEPFVQLIHGDLNPLLAVKQARASSWFSDWWQPSSFENQANDYGYWAGYQELCKRVYRILDMNDDLRNERDEILGGNVAQVSNGNAI
;
A
#
# COMPACT_ATOMS: atom_id res chain seq x y z
N MET A 1 -14.61 47.51 37.41
CA MET A 1 -15.77 46.61 37.56
C MET A 1 -15.49 45.34 36.78
N THR A 2 -15.73 44.21 37.42
CA THR A 2 -15.16 42.89 37.15
C THR A 2 -15.68 42.25 35.85
N SER A 3 -14.73 41.67 35.12
CA SER A 3 -14.89 40.79 33.96
C SER A 3 -15.88 39.66 34.23
N GLN A 4 -17.04 39.68 33.57
CA GLN A 4 -17.93 38.54 33.46
C GLN A 4 -17.26 37.50 32.56
N THR A 5 -16.86 36.38 33.15
CA THR A 5 -16.08 35.32 32.50
C THR A 5 -17.00 34.39 31.69
N LYS A 6 -16.58 34.04 30.46
CA LYS A 6 -17.18 33.14 29.45
C LYS A 6 -17.40 31.66 29.90
N ALA A 7 -17.74 31.41 31.16
CA ALA A 7 -17.96 30.07 31.70
C ALA A 7 -19.43 29.64 31.71
N LYS A 8 -20.36 30.59 31.51
CA LYS A 8 -21.81 30.35 31.66
C LYS A 8 -22.50 29.67 30.47
N ASP A 9 -21.84 29.65 29.30
CA ASP A 9 -22.39 29.09 28.04
C ASP A 9 -21.95 27.64 27.75
N LYS A 10 -21.36 26.94 28.71
CA LYS A 10 -20.92 25.54 28.52
C LYS A 10 -21.92 24.56 29.16
N ASP A 11 -22.29 23.52 28.42
CA ASP A 11 -23.11 22.42 28.93
C ASP A 11 -22.49 21.79 30.18
N GLN A 12 -23.31 21.60 31.22
CA GLN A 12 -22.91 20.99 32.49
C GLN A 12 -23.57 19.63 32.65
N PHE A 13 -22.75 18.61 32.92
CA PHE A 13 -23.20 17.24 33.17
C PHE A 13 -22.65 16.72 34.50
N VAL A 14 -23.51 16.13 35.34
CA VAL A 14 -23.11 15.58 36.64
C VAL A 14 -22.66 14.13 36.49
N VAL A 15 -21.36 13.89 36.60
CA VAL A 15 -20.75 12.56 36.55
C VAL A 15 -20.72 11.93 37.94
N ARG A 16 -21.22 10.70 38.09
CA ARG A 16 -21.06 9.90 39.32
C ARG A 16 -19.76 9.11 39.24
N LEU A 17 -18.83 9.39 40.15
CA LEU A 17 -17.53 8.75 40.21
C LEU A 17 -17.55 7.55 41.18
N PRO A 18 -16.94 6.40 40.84
CA PRO A 18 -16.71 5.32 41.79
C PRO A 18 -15.76 5.74 42.93
N ASN A 19 -15.81 5.00 44.04
CA ASN A 19 -14.98 5.27 45.22
C ASN A 19 -13.50 5.41 44.86
N GLY A 20 -12.84 6.45 45.39
CA GLY A 20 -11.42 6.73 45.16
C GLY A 20 -11.07 7.43 43.84
N MET A 21 -11.95 7.42 42.83
CA MET A 21 -11.65 8.06 41.53
C MET A 21 -11.56 9.59 41.62
N ARG A 22 -12.33 10.20 42.53
CA ARG A 22 -12.28 11.66 42.76
C ARG A 22 -10.90 12.10 43.27
N ASP A 23 -10.30 11.33 44.16
CA ASP A 23 -9.00 11.63 44.75
C ASP A 23 -7.88 11.44 43.72
N GLN A 24 -7.97 10.40 42.88
CA GLN A 24 -7.07 10.21 41.75
C GLN A 24 -7.10 11.39 40.76
N ILE A 25 -8.29 11.90 40.43
CA ILE A 25 -8.43 13.08 39.56
C ILE A 25 -7.83 14.32 40.23
N ALA A 26 -8.00 14.48 41.54
CA ALA A 26 -7.45 15.62 42.28
C ALA A 26 -5.91 15.63 42.28
N GLU A 27 -5.29 14.48 42.49
CA GLU A 27 -3.83 14.35 42.42
C GLU A 27 -3.30 14.56 41.00
N ALA A 28 -3.95 13.97 39.98
CA ALA A 28 -3.59 14.20 38.59
C ALA A 28 -3.67 15.69 38.21
N ALA A 29 -4.74 16.38 38.62
CA ALA A 29 -4.93 17.80 38.36
C ALA A 29 -3.83 18.66 39.01
N LYS A 30 -3.41 18.33 40.23
CA LYS A 30 -2.27 19.01 40.90
C LYS A 30 -0.97 18.80 40.12
N LEU A 31 -0.66 17.55 39.74
CA LEU A 31 0.55 17.23 38.97
C LEU A 31 0.59 17.96 37.62
N SER A 32 -0.57 18.10 36.97
CA SER A 32 -0.71 18.79 35.68
C SER A 32 -0.97 20.30 35.80
N ASN A 33 -0.96 20.85 37.01
CA ASN A 33 -1.20 22.27 37.31
C ASN A 33 -2.52 22.82 36.71
N ARG A 34 -3.58 22.00 36.77
CA ARG A 34 -4.94 22.27 36.26
C ARG A 34 -5.97 22.22 37.37
N SER A 35 -7.15 22.79 37.15
CA SER A 35 -8.31 22.49 38.02
C SER A 35 -8.79 21.06 37.79
N MET A 36 -9.46 20.45 38.77
CA MET A 36 -10.03 19.11 38.59
C MET A 36 -10.95 19.01 37.37
N ASN A 37 -11.76 20.04 37.13
CA ASN A 37 -12.65 20.06 35.97
C ASN A 37 -11.86 20.16 34.64
N ALA A 38 -10.80 20.98 34.61
CA ALA A 38 -9.92 21.07 33.45
C ALA A 38 -9.17 19.75 33.18
N GLU A 39 -8.81 19.01 34.23
CA GLU A 39 -8.17 17.70 34.10
C GLU A 39 -9.14 16.62 33.61
N ILE A 40 -10.39 16.60 34.10
CA ILE A 40 -11.44 15.70 33.59
C ILE A 40 -11.69 15.96 32.11
N VAL A 41 -11.87 17.23 31.73
CA VAL A 41 -12.08 17.62 30.32
C VAL A 41 -10.87 17.21 29.48
N ALA A 42 -9.64 17.50 29.94
CA ALA A 42 -8.43 17.13 29.21
C ALA A 42 -8.30 15.62 28.96
N ARG A 43 -8.63 14.77 29.95
CA ARG A 43 -8.60 13.31 29.79
C ARG A 43 -9.68 12.79 28.86
N LEU A 44 -10.88 13.38 28.91
CA LEU A 44 -11.96 13.05 27.99
C LEU A 44 -11.59 13.48 26.57
N GLU A 45 -11.10 14.70 26.39
CA GLU A 45 -10.60 15.21 25.11
C GLU A 45 -9.49 14.32 24.57
N GLU A 46 -8.49 13.95 25.38
CA GLU A 46 -7.42 13.01 25.00
C GLU A 46 -7.98 11.66 24.57
N THR A 47 -8.98 11.13 25.29
CA THR A 47 -9.61 9.85 24.94
C THR A 47 -10.34 9.95 23.59
N PHE A 48 -11.07 11.04 23.34
CA PHE A 48 -11.79 11.23 22.08
C PHE A 48 -10.86 11.57 20.90
N LEU A 49 -9.78 12.32 21.16
CA LEU A 49 -8.73 12.68 20.20
C LEU A 49 -7.77 11.52 19.89
N SER A 50 -7.69 10.52 20.79
CA SER A 50 -6.74 9.41 20.68
C SER A 50 -6.84 8.67 19.35
N SER A 51 -8.05 8.52 18.81
CA SER A 51 -8.28 7.79 17.55
C SER A 51 -7.73 8.53 16.33
N VAL A 52 -7.92 9.85 16.23
CA VAL A 52 -7.41 10.68 15.12
C VAL A 52 -5.88 10.73 15.20
N SER A 53 -5.35 11.09 16.37
CA SER A 53 -3.90 11.17 16.58
C SER A 53 -3.20 9.83 16.31
N ALA A 54 -3.82 8.71 16.72
CA ALA A 54 -3.30 7.37 16.45
C ALA A 54 -3.20 7.07 14.96
N ARG A 55 -4.19 7.46 14.14
CA ARG A 55 -4.15 7.26 12.68
C ARG A 55 -3.02 8.06 12.02
N TYR A 56 -2.82 9.32 12.44
CA TYR A 56 -1.70 10.15 11.97
C TYR A 56 -0.34 9.53 12.33
N LYS A 57 -0.17 9.13 13.59
CA LYS A 57 1.05 8.45 14.07
C LYS A 57 1.30 7.17 13.30
N TRP A 58 0.27 6.36 13.14
CA TRP A 58 0.36 5.08 12.44
C TRP A 58 0.74 5.29 10.97
N ALA A 59 0.09 6.21 10.26
CA ALA A 59 0.39 6.49 8.85
C ALA A 59 1.84 6.94 8.65
N LEU A 60 2.33 7.84 9.51
CA LEU A 60 3.74 8.27 9.47
C LEU A 60 4.70 7.13 9.84
N ALA A 61 4.34 6.28 10.82
CA ALA A 61 5.15 5.13 11.19
C ALA A 61 5.31 4.14 10.03
N GLN A 62 4.23 3.85 9.29
CA GLN A 62 4.29 2.99 8.11
C GLN A 62 5.30 3.49 7.06
N ILE A 63 5.31 4.80 6.79
CA ILE A 63 6.28 5.42 5.87
C ILE A 63 7.70 5.35 6.44
N ASN A 64 7.87 5.62 7.73
CA ASN A 64 9.19 5.58 8.38
C ASN A 64 9.78 4.17 8.44
N ASP A 65 8.93 3.15 8.59
CA ASP A 65 9.34 1.76 8.57
C ASP A 65 9.66 1.29 7.15
N ALA A 66 8.99 1.85 6.14
CA ALA A 66 9.31 1.61 4.73
C ALA A 66 10.60 2.31 4.27
N GLY A 67 10.85 3.55 4.71
CA GLY A 67 12.01 4.33 4.32
C GLY A 67 13.31 3.94 5.05
N ASP A 68 14.44 4.38 4.51
CA ASP A 68 15.75 4.29 5.20
C ASP A 68 15.99 5.49 6.12
N ALA A 69 15.37 6.63 5.82
CA ALA A 69 15.47 7.86 6.59
C ALA A 69 14.13 8.18 7.25
N LYS A 70 14.15 8.39 8.57
CA LYS A 70 12.95 8.80 9.31
C LYS A 70 12.55 10.23 8.96
N ILE A 71 11.25 10.41 8.77
CA ILE A 71 10.57 11.67 8.51
C ILE A 71 9.94 12.13 9.83
N SER A 72 10.26 13.37 10.22
CA SER A 72 9.67 14.03 11.37
C SER A 72 8.33 14.66 11.01
N VAL A 73 7.51 14.95 12.03
CA VAL A 73 6.24 15.68 11.87
C VAL A 73 6.48 17.06 11.23
N SER A 74 7.58 17.74 11.57
CA SER A 74 7.97 19.00 10.94
C SER A 74 8.22 18.89 9.43
N LYS A 75 8.81 17.79 8.94
CA LYS A 75 8.98 17.56 7.51
C LYS A 75 7.65 17.26 6.81
N VAL A 76 6.74 16.56 7.48
CA VAL A 76 5.37 16.38 6.97
C VAL A 76 4.69 17.75 6.84
N ALA A 77 4.77 18.59 7.87
CA ALA A 77 4.18 19.93 7.88
C ALA A 77 4.71 20.80 6.73
N GLU A 78 6.03 20.82 6.53
CA GLU A 78 6.66 21.51 5.40
C GLU A 78 6.17 20.96 4.05
N ALA A 79 6.15 19.63 3.88
CA ALA A 79 5.75 18.99 2.63
C ALA A 79 4.27 19.23 2.29
N VAL A 80 3.41 19.35 3.30
CA VAL A 80 2.01 19.70 3.08
C VAL A 80 1.79 21.21 2.97
N SER A 81 2.84 22.05 3.00
CA SER A 81 2.76 23.51 2.90
C SER A 81 2.08 24.19 4.09
N GLU A 82 2.41 23.76 5.31
CA GLU A 82 2.09 24.51 6.53
C GLU A 82 3.18 25.55 6.82
N GLU A 83 2.77 26.72 7.33
CA GLU A 83 3.71 27.78 7.73
C GLU A 83 4.61 27.36 8.90
N THR A 84 4.07 26.54 9.81
CA THR A 84 4.78 26.03 10.97
C THR A 84 4.38 24.58 11.27
N ALA A 85 5.23 23.86 11.99
CA ALA A 85 4.91 22.50 12.44
C ALA A 85 3.91 22.45 13.61
N GLU A 86 3.59 23.59 14.25
CA GLU A 86 2.86 23.63 15.52
C GLU A 86 1.52 22.90 15.45
N GLN A 87 0.75 23.12 14.38
CA GLN A 87 -0.57 22.49 14.24
C GLN A 87 -0.45 20.97 14.11
N LEU A 88 0.44 20.45 13.25
CA LEU A 88 0.64 19.01 13.14
C LEU A 88 1.21 18.42 14.43
N GLU A 89 2.18 19.07 15.08
CA GLU A 89 2.75 18.59 16.35
C GLU A 89 1.65 18.45 17.41
N ARG A 90 0.68 19.36 17.45
CA ARG A 90 -0.47 19.25 18.36
C ARG A 90 -1.41 18.12 17.98
N VAL A 91 -1.65 17.88 16.69
CA VAL A 91 -2.48 16.76 16.19
C VAL A 91 -1.82 15.41 16.49
N PHE A 92 -0.54 15.26 16.14
CA PHE A 92 0.27 14.09 16.51
C PHE A 92 0.41 13.99 18.04
N GLY A 93 0.39 15.09 18.78
CA GLY A 93 0.37 15.09 20.24
C GLY A 93 -0.97 14.67 20.86
N GLY A 94 -2.05 14.57 20.07
CA GLY A 94 -3.40 14.29 20.59
C GLY A 94 -4.03 15.46 21.34
N SER A 95 -3.58 16.68 21.06
CA SER A 95 -3.98 17.92 21.75
C SER A 95 -4.78 18.90 20.86
N ALA A 96 -5.03 18.54 19.60
CA ALA A 96 -5.83 19.30 18.66
C ALA A 96 -6.44 18.39 17.57
N TYR A 97 -7.60 18.77 17.06
CA TYR A 97 -8.13 18.21 15.82
C TYR A 97 -7.51 18.92 14.60
N PRO A 98 -7.18 18.19 13.53
CA PRO A 98 -6.74 18.80 12.28
C PRO A 98 -7.94 19.41 11.54
N PRO A 99 -7.78 20.57 10.88
CA PRO A 99 -8.72 21.03 9.86
C PRO A 99 -8.89 19.96 8.77
N PHE A 100 -10.07 19.89 8.15
CA PHE A 100 -10.32 18.90 7.11
C PHE A 100 -9.38 19.07 5.91
N GLU A 101 -9.13 20.30 5.47
CA GLU A 101 -8.20 20.60 4.37
C GLU A 101 -6.75 20.20 4.69
N LEU A 102 -6.33 20.36 5.95
CA LEU A 102 -5.04 19.87 6.40
C LEU A 102 -5.00 18.34 6.33
N SER A 103 -6.07 17.68 6.77
CA SER A 103 -6.19 16.22 6.71
C SER A 103 -6.14 15.70 5.27
N ASP A 104 -6.75 16.41 4.31
CA ASP A 104 -6.68 16.08 2.89
C ASP A 104 -5.24 16.13 2.35
N ARG A 105 -4.51 17.21 2.67
CA ARG A 105 -3.12 17.35 2.23
C ARG A 105 -2.21 16.30 2.86
N VAL A 106 -2.38 16.02 4.16
CA VAL A 106 -1.60 14.98 4.86
C VAL A 106 -1.93 13.59 4.33
N ALA A 107 -3.21 13.28 4.12
CA ALA A 107 -3.64 12.00 3.55
C ALA A 107 -3.02 11.79 2.16
N LYS A 108 -3.09 12.81 1.29
CA LYS A 108 -2.46 12.79 -0.02
C LYS A 108 -0.95 12.60 0.05
N TYR A 109 -0.27 13.33 0.93
CA TYR A 109 1.19 13.23 1.08
C TYR A 109 1.63 11.85 1.56
N LEU A 110 0.96 11.27 2.56
CA LEU A 110 1.26 9.94 3.11
C LEU A 110 0.65 8.79 2.30
N ASN A 111 -0.05 9.10 1.20
CA ASN A 111 -0.77 8.16 0.35
C ASN A 111 -1.77 7.25 1.12
N VAL A 112 -2.54 7.84 2.04
CA VAL A 112 -3.63 7.16 2.75
C VAL A 112 -4.98 7.75 2.34
N ARG A 113 -6.06 6.99 2.52
CA ARG A 113 -7.43 7.41 2.26
C ARG A 113 -7.84 8.53 3.21
N THR A 114 -8.36 9.59 2.63
CA THR A 114 -8.88 10.77 3.34
C THR A 114 -9.92 10.40 4.40
N ASP A 115 -10.92 9.61 4.04
CA ASP A 115 -12.02 9.25 4.96
C ASP A 115 -11.52 8.40 6.14
N TRP A 116 -10.55 7.52 5.87
CA TRP A 116 -9.88 6.76 6.93
C TRP A 116 -9.12 7.70 7.87
N LEU A 117 -8.30 8.61 7.35
CA LEU A 117 -7.52 9.50 8.20
C LEU A 117 -8.42 10.42 9.05
N LYS A 118 -9.43 11.03 8.42
CA LYS A 118 -10.37 11.97 9.06
C LYS A 118 -11.32 11.26 10.03
N HIS A 119 -11.97 10.20 9.57
CA HIS A 119 -13.14 9.62 10.23
C HIS A 119 -12.92 8.20 10.76
N GLY A 120 -11.83 7.54 10.35
CA GLY A 120 -11.58 6.14 10.69
C GLY A 120 -12.44 5.17 9.89
N GLU A 121 -12.98 5.60 8.75
CA GLU A 121 -13.85 4.80 7.91
C GLU A 121 -13.05 3.97 6.89
N GLY A 122 -13.40 2.68 6.77
CA GLY A 122 -12.76 1.77 5.83
C GLY A 122 -11.30 1.46 6.20
N HIS A 123 -10.46 1.34 5.16
CA HIS A 123 -9.05 0.94 5.29
C HIS A 123 -8.11 2.10 4.94
N PRO A 124 -6.88 2.11 5.47
CA PRO A 124 -5.90 3.17 5.21
C PRO A 124 -5.52 3.33 3.74
N PHE A 125 -5.42 2.25 2.98
CA PHE A 125 -4.99 2.29 1.57
C PHE A 125 -6.11 1.88 0.62
N GLU A 126 -6.15 2.50 -0.55
CA GLU A 126 -7.08 2.11 -1.61
C GLU A 126 -6.55 0.87 -2.35
N VAL A 127 -7.43 -0.11 -2.55
CA VAL A 127 -7.11 -1.35 -3.27
C VAL A 127 -8.04 -1.50 -4.46
N HIS A 128 -7.46 -1.50 -5.65
CA HIS A 128 -8.18 -1.69 -6.90
C HIS A 128 -8.23 -3.17 -7.27
N ALA A 129 -9.31 -3.61 -7.89
CA ALA A 129 -9.43 -4.99 -8.39
C ALA A 129 -9.03 -5.06 -9.86
N LEU A 130 -8.27 -6.10 -10.22
CA LEU A 130 -7.97 -6.48 -11.60
C LEU A 130 -8.50 -7.89 -11.86
N GLY A 131 -9.11 -8.08 -13.03
CA GLY A 131 -9.63 -9.36 -13.48
C GLY A 131 -9.38 -9.67 -14.95
N SER A 132 -8.57 -8.85 -15.64
CA SER A 132 -8.10 -9.07 -17.01
C SER A 132 -6.58 -8.97 -17.04
N TYR A 133 -5.95 -9.74 -17.91
CA TYR A 133 -4.50 -9.89 -18.03
C TYR A 133 -4.08 -9.69 -19.51
N GLY A 134 -2.91 -10.16 -19.93
CA GLY A 134 -2.42 -9.99 -21.30
C GLY A 134 -1.82 -8.61 -21.56
N ALA A 135 -1.79 -8.20 -22.83
CA ALA A 135 -1.25 -6.91 -23.25
C ALA A 135 -2.05 -5.73 -22.67
N GLU A 136 -3.36 -5.89 -22.49
CA GLU A 136 -4.23 -4.86 -21.90
C GLU A 136 -3.76 -4.43 -20.50
N LEU A 137 -3.43 -5.41 -19.65
CA LEU A 137 -2.93 -5.12 -18.31
C LEU A 137 -1.59 -4.40 -18.35
N ALA A 138 -0.68 -4.82 -19.24
CA ALA A 138 0.62 -4.17 -19.39
C ALA A 138 0.45 -2.69 -19.79
N GLU A 139 -0.40 -2.40 -20.77
CA GLU A 139 -0.71 -1.04 -21.20
C GLU A 139 -1.40 -0.23 -20.10
N THR A 140 -2.30 -0.85 -19.34
CA THR A 140 -3.00 -0.19 -18.23
C THR A 140 -2.01 0.23 -17.14
N LEU A 141 -1.08 -0.67 -16.75
CA LEU A 141 -0.04 -0.36 -15.77
C LEU A 141 0.94 0.68 -16.31
N ALA A 142 1.34 0.59 -17.57
CA ALA A 142 2.25 1.55 -18.20
C ALA A 142 1.65 2.95 -18.31
N LYS A 143 0.34 3.07 -18.60
CA LYS A 143 -0.39 4.35 -18.64
C LYS A 143 -0.38 5.10 -17.32
N LEU A 144 -0.21 4.39 -16.19
CA LEU A 144 -0.05 5.02 -14.88
C LEU A 144 1.31 5.72 -14.73
N SER A 145 2.23 5.53 -15.68
CA SER A 145 3.60 6.07 -15.67
C SER A 145 4.33 5.85 -14.34
N PRO A 146 4.34 4.62 -13.80
CA PRO A 146 5.05 4.32 -12.57
C PRO A 146 6.56 4.37 -12.77
N LYS A 147 7.28 4.71 -11.70
CA LYS A 147 8.74 4.52 -11.66
C LYS A 147 9.09 3.04 -11.51
N LYS A 148 8.29 2.34 -10.70
CA LYS A 148 8.48 0.92 -10.42
C LYS A 148 7.16 0.17 -10.32
N ILE A 149 7.13 -1.07 -10.80
CA ILE A 149 6.03 -2.01 -10.61
C ILE A 149 6.56 -3.22 -9.83
N ALA A 150 6.03 -3.45 -8.64
CA ALA A 150 6.29 -4.66 -7.87
C ALA A 150 5.19 -5.69 -8.10
N PHE A 151 5.57 -6.87 -8.57
CA PHE A 151 4.70 -8.03 -8.67
C PHE A 151 4.96 -8.92 -7.45
N ILE A 152 4.02 -8.94 -6.52
CA ILE A 152 4.18 -9.58 -5.22
C ILE A 152 3.37 -10.87 -5.22
N ARG A 153 4.05 -12.00 -5.11
CA ARG A 153 3.41 -13.31 -4.93
C ARG A 153 3.45 -13.69 -3.45
N SER A 154 2.31 -14.12 -2.90
CA SER A 154 2.26 -14.72 -1.56
C SER A 154 3.08 -16.01 -1.51
N THR A 155 3.81 -16.27 -0.42
CA THR A 155 4.49 -17.57 -0.21
C THR A 155 3.52 -18.69 0.19
N ALA A 156 2.24 -18.37 0.39
CA ALA A 156 1.17 -19.37 0.56
C ALA A 156 1.11 -20.34 -0.63
N ARG A 157 0.48 -21.50 -0.39
CA ARG A 157 0.37 -22.58 -1.38
C ARG A 157 -0.35 -22.12 -2.64
N GLU A 158 -1.40 -21.31 -2.49
CA GLU A 158 -2.22 -20.75 -3.56
C GLU A 158 -1.41 -19.80 -4.45
N GLY A 159 -0.38 -19.14 -3.89
CA GLY A 159 0.50 -18.24 -4.63
C GLY A 159 -0.22 -17.02 -5.21
N ASN A 160 -1.18 -16.46 -4.47
CA ASN A 160 -1.93 -15.28 -4.92
C ASN A 160 -0.98 -14.12 -5.26
N VAL A 161 -1.36 -13.31 -6.25
CA VAL A 161 -0.55 -12.18 -6.71
C VAL A 161 -1.25 -10.84 -6.47
N ALA A 162 -0.49 -9.89 -5.95
CA ALA A 162 -0.83 -8.48 -5.91
C ALA A 162 0.18 -7.68 -6.75
N ILE A 163 -0.27 -6.56 -7.30
CA ILE A 163 0.58 -5.65 -8.07
C ILE A 163 0.60 -4.31 -7.35
N VAL A 164 1.78 -3.74 -7.17
CA VAL A 164 1.96 -2.41 -6.59
C VAL A 164 2.69 -1.54 -7.59
N THR A 165 2.07 -0.43 -7.99
CA THR A 165 2.75 0.60 -8.78
C THR A 165 3.26 1.69 -7.84
N MET A 166 4.54 2.07 -7.99
CA MET A 166 5.21 3.09 -7.18
C MET A 166 5.57 4.27 -8.07
N HIS A 167 5.27 5.47 -7.57
CA HIS A 167 5.45 6.75 -8.26
C HIS A 167 6.43 7.63 -7.47
N ASP A 168 6.46 8.93 -7.76
CA ASP A 168 7.26 9.88 -7.00
C ASP A 168 6.78 10.03 -5.54
N GLY A 169 7.72 10.16 -4.61
CA GLY A 169 7.42 10.29 -3.20
C GLY A 169 6.83 9.01 -2.61
N PHE A 170 5.67 9.13 -1.94
CA PHE A 170 4.96 8.00 -1.32
C PHE A 170 3.74 7.54 -2.12
N ASP A 171 3.51 8.13 -3.30
CA ASP A 171 2.37 7.78 -4.15
C ASP A 171 2.54 6.36 -4.69
N CYS A 172 1.53 5.53 -4.42
CA CYS A 172 1.50 4.12 -4.76
C CYS A 172 0.05 3.67 -4.97
N LYS A 173 -0.14 2.69 -5.85
CA LYS A 173 -1.45 2.03 -6.02
C LYS A 173 -1.33 0.53 -5.81
N ILE A 174 -2.31 -0.03 -5.12
CA ILE A 174 -2.42 -1.46 -4.85
C ILE A 174 -3.47 -2.05 -5.78
N PHE A 175 -3.12 -3.14 -6.44
CA PHE A 175 -4.02 -3.92 -7.25
C PHE A 175 -4.09 -5.36 -6.73
N LYS A 176 -5.27 -5.77 -6.27
CA LYS A 176 -5.55 -7.19 -6.00
C LYS A 176 -5.98 -7.87 -7.29
N THR A 177 -5.55 -9.11 -7.46
CA THR A 177 -5.84 -9.90 -8.66
C THR A 177 -6.53 -11.21 -8.29
N THR A 178 -7.15 -11.87 -9.27
CA THR A 178 -7.62 -13.26 -9.13
C THR A 178 -6.52 -14.28 -9.47
N LEU A 179 -5.29 -13.83 -9.71
CA LEU A 179 -4.20 -14.65 -10.22
C LEU A 179 -3.56 -15.46 -9.08
N ASN A 180 -3.40 -16.74 -9.35
CA ASN A 180 -2.70 -17.70 -8.50
C ASN A 180 -1.51 -18.25 -9.26
N LEU A 181 -0.28 -18.00 -8.79
CA LEU A 181 0.93 -18.59 -9.36
C LEU A 181 1.31 -19.85 -8.60
N SER A 182 0.50 -20.89 -8.77
CA SER A 182 0.66 -22.21 -8.13
C SER A 182 -0.02 -23.31 -8.93
N GLU A 183 0.09 -24.54 -8.48
CA GLU A 183 -0.66 -25.70 -9.02
C GLU A 183 -2.13 -25.74 -8.55
N VAL A 184 -2.53 -24.87 -7.62
CA VAL A 184 -3.89 -24.84 -7.06
C VAL A 184 -4.77 -23.94 -7.94
N VAL A 185 -5.05 -24.40 -9.16
CA VAL A 185 -5.89 -23.69 -10.13
C VAL A 185 -6.85 -24.62 -10.87
N GLY A 186 -8.01 -24.11 -11.27
CA GLY A 186 -8.91 -24.73 -12.24
C GLY A 186 -8.70 -24.15 -13.65
N GLY A 187 -9.48 -24.60 -14.63
CA GLY A 187 -9.27 -24.25 -16.04
C GLY A 187 -9.24 -22.74 -16.36
N SER A 188 -10.07 -21.92 -15.70
CA SER A 188 -10.01 -20.46 -15.86
C SER A 188 -8.72 -19.85 -15.28
N GLY A 189 -8.22 -20.38 -14.17
CA GLY A 189 -6.97 -19.94 -13.56
C GLY A 189 -5.74 -20.30 -14.41
N GLU A 190 -5.77 -21.42 -15.13
CA GLU A 190 -4.70 -21.77 -16.07
C GLU A 190 -4.63 -20.77 -17.24
N TYR A 191 -5.79 -20.35 -17.76
CA TYR A 191 -5.86 -19.28 -18.77
C TYR A 191 -5.30 -17.97 -18.23
N ASP A 192 -5.71 -17.55 -17.02
CA ASP A 192 -5.22 -16.32 -16.39
C ASP A 192 -3.70 -16.33 -16.19
N GLN A 193 -3.13 -17.47 -15.78
CA GLN A 193 -1.67 -17.65 -15.69
C GLN A 193 -1.00 -17.46 -17.05
N ALA A 194 -1.55 -18.06 -18.10
CA ALA A 194 -1.01 -17.95 -19.45
C ALA A 194 -1.17 -16.53 -20.03
N SER A 195 -2.32 -15.89 -19.83
CA SER A 195 -2.55 -14.49 -20.22
C SER A 195 -1.63 -13.53 -19.45
N PHE A 196 -1.43 -13.74 -18.15
CA PHE A 196 -0.49 -12.94 -17.37
C PHE A 196 0.96 -13.08 -17.85
N SER A 197 1.36 -14.24 -18.39
CA SER A 197 2.67 -14.37 -19.02
C SER A 197 2.86 -13.41 -20.21
N ASN A 198 1.80 -13.09 -20.96
CA ASN A 198 1.84 -12.06 -22.01
C ASN A 198 1.93 -10.64 -21.43
N THR A 199 1.30 -10.37 -20.28
CA THR A 199 1.51 -9.11 -19.54
C THR A 199 3.00 -8.91 -19.24
N CYS A 200 3.65 -9.93 -18.68
CA CYS A 200 5.05 -9.84 -18.32
C CYS A 200 5.96 -9.68 -19.55
N ARG A 201 5.67 -10.39 -20.65
CA ARG A 201 6.39 -10.23 -21.93
C ARG A 201 6.28 -8.80 -22.47
N LYS A 202 5.05 -8.26 -22.55
CA LYS A 202 4.80 -6.91 -23.06
C LYS A 202 5.53 -5.84 -22.25
N LEU A 203 5.45 -5.91 -20.92
CA LEU A 203 6.18 -5.00 -20.04
C LEU A 203 7.70 -5.08 -20.26
N SER A 204 8.21 -6.31 -20.39
CA SER A 204 9.65 -6.56 -20.54
C SER A 204 10.22 -6.08 -21.87
N LEU A 205 9.44 -6.13 -22.95
CA LEU A 205 9.91 -5.78 -24.29
C LEU A 205 9.64 -4.31 -24.63
N ASP A 206 8.46 -3.80 -24.30
CA ASP A 206 7.98 -2.52 -24.82
C ASP A 206 8.09 -1.37 -23.82
N HIS A 207 8.26 -1.68 -22.52
CA HIS A 207 8.29 -0.69 -21.45
C HIS A 207 9.59 -0.75 -20.64
N LYS A 208 10.74 -0.84 -21.32
CA LYS A 208 12.08 -0.96 -20.74
C LYS A 208 12.49 0.19 -19.80
N GLN A 209 11.79 1.33 -19.87
CA GLN A 209 12.00 2.49 -19.02
C GLN A 209 11.37 2.35 -17.62
N ILE A 210 10.45 1.41 -17.43
CA ILE A 210 9.78 1.16 -16.16
C ILE A 210 10.57 0.08 -15.40
N ASP A 211 10.95 0.33 -14.15
CA ASP A 211 11.53 -0.73 -13.31
C ASP A 211 10.42 -1.71 -12.93
N PHE A 212 10.64 -3.02 -13.10
CA PHE A 212 9.70 -4.04 -12.65
C PHE A 212 10.45 -5.19 -12.01
N ALA A 213 9.90 -5.71 -10.92
CA ALA A 213 10.53 -6.79 -10.16
C ALA A 213 9.49 -7.73 -9.54
N GLY A 214 9.89 -9.00 -9.45
CA GLY A 214 9.16 -10.03 -8.72
C GLY A 214 9.53 -10.01 -7.25
N TYR A 215 8.53 -10.25 -6.41
CA TYR A 215 8.67 -10.30 -4.96
C TYR A 215 7.92 -11.50 -4.39
N LEU A 216 8.39 -11.99 -3.25
CA LEU A 216 7.77 -13.02 -2.46
C LEU A 216 7.48 -12.45 -1.06
N LEU A 217 6.21 -12.46 -0.67
CA LEU A 217 5.76 -11.91 0.61
C LEU A 217 5.05 -12.98 1.43
N GLU A 218 5.30 -13.00 2.73
CA GLU A 218 4.65 -13.93 3.64
C GLU A 218 3.12 -13.74 3.68
N PRO A 219 2.32 -14.78 3.99
CA PRO A 219 0.88 -14.74 3.79
C PRO A 219 0.17 -13.66 4.60
N GLU A 220 0.57 -13.44 5.85
CA GLU A 220 -0.05 -12.44 6.73
C GLU A 220 0.11 -11.00 6.22
N PRO A 221 1.33 -10.47 5.97
CA PRO A 221 1.48 -9.14 5.40
C PRO A 221 0.90 -9.03 3.97
N PHE A 222 0.88 -10.12 3.20
CA PHE A 222 0.19 -10.14 1.90
C PHE A 222 -1.31 -9.90 2.05
N VAL A 223 -1.97 -10.57 3.00
CA VAL A 223 -3.40 -10.37 3.31
C VAL A 223 -3.66 -8.93 3.75
N GLN A 224 -2.81 -8.36 4.61
CA GLN A 224 -2.94 -6.96 5.03
C GLN A 224 -2.80 -5.99 3.84
N LEU A 225 -1.88 -6.25 2.91
CA LEU A 225 -1.70 -5.44 1.70
C LEU A 225 -2.97 -5.43 0.84
N ILE A 226 -3.54 -6.60 0.52
CA ILE A 226 -4.71 -6.68 -0.37
C ILE A 226 -6.03 -6.22 0.27
N HIS A 227 -6.06 -6.07 1.60
CA HIS A 227 -7.18 -5.43 2.31
C HIS A 227 -6.97 -3.92 2.52
N GLY A 228 -5.76 -3.41 2.24
CA GLY A 228 -5.44 -1.99 2.39
C GLY A 228 -5.02 -1.59 3.80
N ASP A 229 -4.58 -2.55 4.62
CA ASP A 229 -4.14 -2.36 6.01
C ASP A 229 -2.62 -2.25 6.17
N LEU A 230 -1.85 -2.50 5.09
CA LEU A 230 -0.39 -2.40 5.07
C LEU A 230 0.05 -1.42 3.98
N ASN A 231 0.99 -0.53 4.33
CA ASN A 231 1.55 0.39 3.36
C ASN A 231 2.28 -0.37 2.22
N PRO A 232 2.03 -0.02 0.95
CA PRO A 232 2.61 -0.73 -0.18
C PRO A 232 4.15 -0.70 -0.23
N LEU A 233 4.78 0.41 0.16
CA LEU A 233 6.24 0.52 0.22
C LEU A 233 6.80 -0.38 1.33
N LEU A 234 6.12 -0.43 2.48
CA LEU A 234 6.51 -1.32 3.58
C LEU A 234 6.35 -2.80 3.19
N ALA A 235 5.26 -3.15 2.50
CA ALA A 235 5.05 -4.50 1.99
C ALA A 235 6.18 -4.93 1.03
N VAL A 236 6.59 -4.04 0.11
CA VAL A 236 7.71 -4.31 -0.81
C VAL A 236 9.04 -4.45 -0.06
N LYS A 237 9.28 -3.66 1.00
CA LYS A 237 10.47 -3.77 1.85
C LYS A 237 10.51 -5.07 2.66
N GLN A 238 9.37 -5.53 3.14
CA GLN A 238 9.25 -6.80 3.85
C GLN A 238 9.34 -8.01 2.92
N ALA A 239 9.05 -7.82 1.63
CA ALA A 239 9.09 -8.89 0.65
C ALA A 239 10.53 -9.22 0.23
N ARG A 240 10.76 -10.51 -0.06
CA ARG A 240 12.01 -10.99 -0.64
C ARG A 240 11.99 -10.76 -2.16
N ALA A 241 12.99 -10.07 -2.69
CA ALA A 241 13.17 -9.93 -4.13
C ALA A 241 13.36 -11.30 -4.81
N SER A 242 12.81 -11.46 -6.01
CA SER A 242 12.89 -12.69 -6.78
C SER A 242 12.89 -12.41 -8.28
N SER A 243 13.65 -13.24 -9.00
CA SER A 243 13.74 -13.21 -10.46
C SER A 243 12.53 -13.84 -11.16
N TRP A 244 11.55 -14.41 -10.44
CA TRP A 244 10.41 -15.13 -11.05
C TRP A 244 9.69 -14.29 -12.10
N PHE A 245 9.55 -12.99 -11.88
CA PHE A 245 8.88 -12.12 -12.84
C PHE A 245 9.69 -11.93 -14.12
N SER A 246 10.97 -12.30 -14.20
CA SER A 246 11.78 -12.05 -15.40
C SER A 246 11.79 -13.20 -16.40
N ASP A 247 11.52 -14.43 -15.95
CA ASP A 247 11.87 -15.61 -16.74
C ASP A 247 10.84 -16.74 -16.71
N TRP A 248 9.80 -16.71 -15.86
CA TRP A 248 8.86 -17.83 -15.68
C TRP A 248 8.07 -18.24 -16.94
N TRP A 249 8.12 -17.42 -17.99
CA TRP A 249 7.51 -17.70 -19.30
C TRP A 249 8.49 -18.13 -20.39
N GLN A 250 9.78 -18.26 -20.07
CA GLN A 250 10.84 -18.67 -20.98
C GLN A 250 11.19 -20.13 -20.75
N PRO A 251 11.27 -20.98 -21.80
CA PRO A 251 11.65 -22.39 -21.65
C PRO A 251 12.97 -22.62 -20.90
N SER A 252 13.92 -21.68 -21.01
CA SER A 252 15.20 -21.74 -20.29
C SER A 252 15.07 -21.67 -18.76
N SER A 253 13.96 -21.18 -18.21
CA SER A 253 13.75 -21.11 -16.75
C SER A 253 13.07 -22.35 -16.18
N PHE A 254 12.62 -23.29 -17.02
CA PHE A 254 11.79 -24.42 -16.58
C PHE A 254 12.56 -25.42 -15.71
N GLU A 255 13.88 -25.39 -15.77
CA GLU A 255 14.76 -26.26 -14.98
C GLU A 255 15.28 -25.59 -13.69
N ASN A 256 14.94 -24.31 -13.45
CA ASN A 256 15.33 -23.60 -12.23
C ASN A 256 14.78 -24.33 -11.00
N GLN A 257 15.62 -24.55 -9.98
CA GLN A 257 15.23 -25.33 -8.82
C GLN A 257 14.55 -24.44 -7.78
N ALA A 258 13.56 -24.99 -7.07
CA ALA A 258 12.87 -24.30 -5.97
C ALA A 258 13.81 -23.87 -4.83
N ASN A 259 15.00 -24.47 -4.75
CA ASN A 259 16.01 -24.21 -3.73
C ASN A 259 16.90 -23.00 -4.07
N ASP A 260 16.85 -22.50 -5.30
CA ASP A 260 17.51 -21.26 -5.67
C ASP A 260 16.73 -20.10 -5.04
N TYR A 261 17.45 -19.11 -4.49
CA TYR A 261 16.98 -18.06 -3.56
C TYR A 261 15.81 -17.15 -4.04
N GLY A 262 15.12 -17.48 -5.13
CA GLY A 262 13.98 -16.75 -5.69
C GLY A 262 12.75 -17.60 -6.05
N TYR A 263 12.78 -18.93 -6.04
CA TYR A 263 11.66 -19.75 -6.55
C TYR A 263 10.91 -20.51 -5.45
N TRP A 264 9.85 -21.26 -5.84
CA TRP A 264 9.00 -22.03 -4.92
C TRP A 264 8.72 -23.44 -5.43
N ALA A 265 8.25 -24.32 -4.54
CA ALA A 265 7.88 -25.69 -4.90
C ALA A 265 6.72 -25.69 -5.92
N GLY A 266 6.86 -26.45 -7.00
CA GLY A 266 5.90 -26.46 -8.11
C GLY A 266 6.11 -25.35 -9.16
N TYR A 267 7.18 -24.55 -9.05
CA TYR A 267 7.52 -23.53 -10.06
C TYR A 267 7.71 -24.13 -11.46
N GLN A 268 8.47 -25.21 -11.58
CA GLN A 268 8.75 -25.84 -12.88
C GLN A 268 7.47 -26.31 -13.58
N GLU A 269 6.57 -26.96 -12.83
CA GLU A 269 5.31 -27.46 -13.38
C GLU A 269 4.33 -26.33 -13.72
N LEU A 270 4.34 -25.23 -12.95
CA LEU A 270 3.66 -24.00 -13.34
C LEU A 270 4.17 -23.48 -14.69
N CYS A 271 5.48 -23.32 -14.86
CA CYS A 271 6.06 -22.78 -16.10
C CYS A 271 5.73 -23.65 -17.32
N LYS A 272 5.90 -24.98 -17.20
CA LYS A 272 5.54 -25.93 -18.27
C LYS A 272 4.06 -25.87 -18.61
N ARG A 273 3.19 -25.80 -17.59
CA ARG A 273 1.74 -25.69 -17.80
C ARG A 273 1.36 -24.40 -18.52
N VAL A 274 1.89 -23.27 -18.05
CA VAL A 274 1.67 -21.95 -18.66
C VAL A 274 2.06 -21.94 -20.13
N TYR A 275 3.25 -22.46 -20.44
CA TYR A 275 3.73 -22.56 -21.81
C TYR A 275 2.82 -23.41 -22.68
N ARG A 276 2.44 -24.60 -22.21
CA ARG A 276 1.53 -25.50 -22.93
C ARG A 276 0.16 -24.86 -23.19
N ILE A 277 -0.44 -24.22 -22.19
CA ILE A 277 -1.76 -23.59 -22.33
C ILE A 277 -1.70 -22.41 -23.30
N LEU A 278 -0.65 -21.61 -23.23
CA LEU A 278 -0.42 -20.51 -24.16
C LEU A 278 -0.28 -21.02 -25.60
N ASP A 279 0.44 -22.11 -25.84
CA ASP A 279 0.61 -22.68 -27.17
C ASP A 279 -0.66 -23.34 -27.73
N MET A 280 -1.50 -23.92 -26.86
CA MET A 280 -2.74 -24.59 -27.26
C MET A 280 -3.90 -23.62 -27.55
N ASN A 281 -3.85 -22.40 -27.01
CA ASN A 281 -4.90 -21.40 -27.17
C ASN A 281 -4.50 -20.40 -28.26
N ASP A 282 -5.30 -20.33 -29.34
CA ASP A 282 -4.98 -19.49 -30.50
C ASP A 282 -4.92 -17.99 -30.14
N ASP A 283 -5.82 -17.49 -29.29
CA ASP A 283 -5.84 -16.08 -28.90
C ASP A 283 -4.58 -15.69 -28.11
N LEU A 284 -4.21 -16.50 -27.10
CA LEU A 284 -3.01 -16.27 -26.30
C LEU A 284 -1.72 -16.38 -27.12
N ARG A 285 -1.68 -17.33 -28.06
CA ARG A 285 -0.54 -17.54 -28.95
C ARG A 285 -0.40 -16.38 -29.94
N ASN A 286 -1.51 -15.95 -30.55
CA ASN A 286 -1.52 -14.81 -31.46
C ASN A 286 -1.09 -13.52 -30.74
N GLU A 287 -1.62 -13.24 -29.54
CA GLU A 287 -1.20 -12.08 -28.74
C GLU A 287 0.30 -12.14 -28.42
N ARG A 288 0.83 -13.31 -28.03
CA ARG A 288 2.28 -13.48 -27.82
C ARG A 288 3.06 -13.15 -29.09
N ASP A 289 2.65 -13.68 -30.23
CA ASP A 289 3.36 -13.52 -31.49
C ASP A 289 3.31 -12.06 -31.98
N GLU A 290 2.21 -11.35 -31.73
CA GLU A 290 2.09 -9.90 -31.94
C GLU A 290 3.05 -9.10 -31.05
N ILE A 291 3.12 -9.43 -29.75
CA ILE A 291 4.06 -8.80 -28.81
C ILE A 291 5.51 -8.98 -29.28
N LEU A 292 5.87 -10.19 -29.71
CA LEU A 292 7.21 -10.50 -30.20
C LEU A 292 7.50 -9.83 -31.56
N GLY A 293 6.52 -9.84 -32.47
CA GLY A 293 6.64 -9.27 -33.82
C GLY A 293 6.71 -7.74 -33.85
N GLY A 294 5.96 -7.07 -32.96
CA GLY A 294 5.99 -5.61 -32.82
C GLY A 294 7.38 -5.06 -32.44
N ASN A 295 8.14 -5.81 -31.65
CA ASN A 295 9.50 -5.45 -31.27
C ASN A 295 10.50 -5.61 -32.43
N VAL A 296 10.31 -6.59 -33.32
CA VAL A 296 11.17 -6.77 -34.51
C VAL A 296 10.99 -5.59 -35.50
N ALA A 297 9.77 -5.09 -35.68
CA ALA A 297 9.48 -3.96 -36.56
C ALA A 297 10.09 -2.63 -36.05
N GLN A 298 10.13 -2.40 -34.74
CA GLN A 298 10.77 -1.21 -34.16
C GLN A 298 12.29 -1.21 -34.27
N VAL A 299 12.94 -2.39 -34.17
CA VAL A 299 14.40 -2.50 -34.34
C VAL A 299 14.83 -2.25 -35.79
N SER A 300 14.04 -2.68 -36.78
CA SER A 300 14.32 -2.40 -38.20
C SER A 300 14.19 -0.93 -38.60
N ASN A 301 13.41 -0.13 -37.87
CA ASN A 301 13.29 1.33 -38.09
C ASN A 301 14.34 2.16 -37.33
N GLY A 302 15.12 1.56 -36.42
CA GLY A 302 16.16 2.23 -35.64
C GLY A 302 17.56 2.18 -36.24
N ASN A 303 17.78 1.45 -37.35
CA ASN A 303 19.08 1.27 -38.02
C ASN A 303 19.22 2.09 -39.32
N ALA A 304 18.36 3.10 -39.51
CA ALA A 304 18.47 4.04 -40.62
C ALA A 304 18.52 5.47 -40.09
N ILE A 305 19.66 5.86 -39.51
CA ILE A 305 20.30 7.20 -39.57
C ILE A 305 21.81 6.98 -39.33
#